data_AF-A0A7X1FSA6-F1
#
_entry.id   AF-A0A7X1FSA6-F1
#
_cell.length_a   1.000
_cell.length_b   1.000
_cell.length_c   1.000
_cell.angle_alpha   90.00
_cell.angle_beta   90.00
_cell.angle_gamma   90.00
#
_symmetry.space_group_name_H-M   'P 1'
#
loop_
_entity.id
_entity.type
_entity.pdbx_description
1 polymer ?
#
loop_
_entity_poly.entity_id
_entity_poly.type
_entity_poly.pdbx_seq_one_letter_code
_entity_poly.pdbx_strand_id
1 'polypeptide(L)'
;MKRASGAGGPDSLFVQLHNLQMVAAVAASGSISGGGRDLYRSPSVVTRGVAEVEEVLGIELFDRSSSGFRSNWYGQLLIERIRRIEEEIAAAMAELARVRGGEALSPANLRHLMYSGRKLLLLIHLSESRTASGAAATLRITPSGVSMALGRLEEGIGLRLFHRNLQGMAPTDAGERLVLRARRMRAELRHALSELASAGGEPTGAVVVGALPLARTAVLPRAIAACLDRAPSVRIEAIEAPAENLLRRLRSGEVDLVLTVPGEGFEPRGVIADPLFSDHSVVIAAAGHPLAGRRLDPAEIIDQRWILPGRHSASRALFDRQLAAQGLSLPPPAVQTADLALIRRLLRERGDMLALTSRELVQDELASGTVAALDLNLPPIAREVVMLRREGAMLSPAVQAMIAAAREQVAVA
;
A
#
# COMPACT_ATOMS: atom_id res chain seq x y z
N MET A 1 -4.94 -21.13 -27.03
CA MET A 1 -4.78 -20.27 -25.83
C MET A 1 -5.90 -19.25 -25.81
N LYS A 2 -6.92 -19.44 -24.95
CA LYS A 2 -7.96 -18.43 -24.71
C LYS A 2 -7.32 -17.30 -23.88
N ARG A 3 -7.39 -16.06 -24.36
CA ARG A 3 -6.97 -14.88 -23.58
C ARG A 3 -7.84 -14.77 -22.32
N ALA A 4 -7.21 -14.63 -21.15
CA ALA A 4 -7.85 -14.49 -19.85
C ALA A 4 -8.50 -13.09 -19.67
N SER A 5 -9.36 -12.67 -20.58
CA SER A 5 -10.01 -11.34 -20.56
C SER A 5 -11.27 -11.28 -19.69
N GLY A 6 -11.53 -12.30 -18.86
CA GLY A 6 -12.77 -12.43 -18.08
C GLY A 6 -12.59 -12.77 -16.60
N ALA A 7 -11.35 -12.77 -16.06
CA ALA A 7 -11.13 -13.08 -14.66
C ALA A 7 -11.90 -12.08 -13.78
N GLY A 8 -12.77 -12.61 -12.91
CA GLY A 8 -13.43 -11.81 -11.88
C GLY A 8 -12.41 -11.02 -11.07
N GLY A 9 -12.77 -9.82 -10.64
CA GLY A 9 -11.88 -8.97 -9.85
C GLY A 9 -11.45 -9.63 -8.53
N PRO A 10 -10.50 -9.02 -7.79
CA PRO A 10 -10.00 -9.60 -6.54
C PRO A 10 -11.13 -9.91 -5.54
N ASP A 11 -12.17 -9.08 -5.48
CA ASP A 11 -13.32 -9.32 -4.60
C ASP A 11 -14.17 -10.53 -5.02
N SER A 12 -14.29 -10.81 -6.33
CA SER A 12 -14.99 -12.01 -6.83
C SER A 12 -14.28 -13.27 -6.36
N LEU A 13 -12.95 -13.32 -6.48
CA LEU A 13 -12.14 -14.43 -5.99
C LEU A 13 -12.10 -14.47 -4.45
N PHE A 14 -12.12 -13.31 -3.79
CA PHE A 14 -12.13 -13.23 -2.33
C PHE A 14 -13.42 -13.78 -1.73
N VAL A 15 -14.57 -13.59 -2.39
CA VAL A 15 -15.83 -14.25 -2.00
C VAL A 15 -15.70 -15.78 -2.08
N GLN A 16 -14.81 -16.31 -2.91
CA GLN A 16 -14.52 -17.73 -3.08
C GLN A 16 -13.49 -18.29 -2.07
N LEU A 17 -13.11 -17.56 -1.01
CA LEU A 17 -12.15 -18.04 0.00
C LEU A 17 -12.43 -19.45 0.53
N HIS A 18 -13.70 -19.80 0.73
CA HIS A 18 -14.09 -21.16 1.13
C HIS A 18 -13.74 -22.22 0.07
N ASN A 19 -14.01 -21.92 -1.20
CA ASN A 19 -13.75 -22.84 -2.30
C ASN A 19 -12.25 -22.97 -2.63
N LEU A 20 -11.45 -21.93 -2.33
CA LEU A 20 -9.99 -22.02 -2.41
C LEU A 20 -9.41 -23.11 -1.50
N GLN A 21 -10.05 -23.43 -0.37
CA GLN A 21 -9.66 -24.57 0.47
C GLN A 21 -9.81 -25.90 -0.27
N MET A 22 -10.85 -26.01 -1.10
CA MET A 22 -11.11 -27.22 -1.89
C MET A 22 -10.05 -27.39 -2.97
N VAL A 23 -9.63 -26.29 -3.61
CA VAL A 23 -8.50 -26.29 -4.55
C VAL A 23 -7.23 -26.79 -3.88
N ALA A 24 -6.86 -26.25 -2.72
CA ALA A 24 -5.67 -26.70 -1.99
C ALA A 24 -5.76 -28.17 -1.56
N ALA A 25 -6.91 -28.63 -1.07
CA ALA A 25 -7.10 -30.02 -0.64
C ALA A 25 -7.03 -31.02 -1.81
N VAL A 26 -7.59 -30.66 -2.98
CA VAL A 26 -7.50 -31.49 -4.19
C VAL A 26 -6.06 -31.58 -4.68
N ALA A 27 -5.33 -30.48 -4.64
CA ALA A 27 -3.93 -30.46 -5.03
C ALA A 27 -3.04 -31.30 -4.10
N ALA A 28 -3.26 -31.20 -2.79
CA ALA A 28 -2.50 -31.95 -1.79
C ALA A 28 -2.76 -33.47 -1.88
N SER A 29 -4.01 -33.87 -2.14
CA SER A 29 -4.42 -35.28 -2.18
C SER A 29 -4.34 -35.93 -3.55
N GLY A 30 -4.13 -35.14 -4.63
CA GLY A 30 -4.10 -35.61 -6.02
C GLY A 30 -5.44 -36.08 -6.57
N SER A 31 -6.55 -35.93 -5.83
CA SER A 31 -7.88 -36.39 -6.26
C SER A 31 -9.02 -35.63 -5.56
N ILE A 32 -10.17 -35.52 -6.23
CA ILE A 32 -11.40 -34.96 -5.64
C ILE A 32 -11.82 -35.75 -4.39
N SER A 33 -11.81 -37.08 -4.47
CA SER A 33 -12.22 -37.95 -3.35
C SER A 33 -11.26 -37.86 -2.17
N GLY A 34 -9.96 -37.66 -2.42
CA GLY A 34 -8.97 -37.37 -1.39
C GLY A 34 -9.28 -36.06 -0.69
N GLY A 35 -9.39 -34.96 -1.45
CA GLY A 35 -9.67 -33.63 -0.88
C GLY A 35 -11.01 -33.57 -0.13
N GLY A 36 -12.01 -34.32 -0.59
CA GLY A 36 -13.28 -34.49 0.13
C GLY A 36 -13.12 -35.15 1.50
N ARG A 37 -12.29 -36.20 1.61
CA ARG A 37 -11.99 -36.82 2.91
C ARG A 37 -11.27 -35.85 3.84
N ASP A 38 -10.28 -35.13 3.34
CA ASP A 38 -9.47 -34.21 4.16
C ASP A 38 -10.30 -33.03 4.70
N LEU A 39 -11.29 -32.58 3.92
CA LEU A 39 -12.18 -31.47 4.31
C LEU A 39 -13.49 -31.93 4.98
N TYR A 40 -13.71 -33.22 5.15
CA TYR A 40 -14.99 -33.80 5.59
C TYR A 40 -16.19 -33.32 4.73
N ARG A 41 -16.02 -33.33 3.41
CA ARG A 41 -17.02 -32.93 2.40
C ARG A 41 -17.25 -34.04 1.38
N SER A 42 -18.44 -34.06 0.77
CA SER A 42 -18.71 -34.98 -0.33
C SER A 42 -17.86 -34.63 -1.57
N PRO A 43 -17.44 -35.61 -2.38
CA PRO A 43 -16.74 -35.37 -3.64
C PRO A 43 -17.47 -34.37 -4.55
N SER A 44 -18.81 -34.43 -4.61
CA SER A 44 -19.63 -33.52 -5.42
C SER A 44 -19.55 -32.05 -4.98
N VAL A 45 -19.39 -31.78 -3.68
CA VAL A 45 -19.19 -30.41 -3.17
C VAL A 45 -17.80 -29.90 -3.55
N VAL A 46 -16.78 -30.75 -3.41
CA VAL A 46 -15.40 -30.41 -3.78
C VAL A 46 -15.29 -30.11 -5.27
N THR A 47 -15.84 -30.98 -6.13
CA THR A 47 -15.87 -30.73 -7.59
C THR A 47 -16.52 -29.40 -7.92
N ARG A 48 -17.66 -29.08 -7.30
CA ARG A 48 -18.37 -27.83 -7.56
C ARG A 48 -17.56 -26.61 -7.10
N GLY A 49 -16.96 -26.66 -5.92
CA GLY A 49 -16.15 -25.55 -5.42
C GLY A 49 -14.91 -25.29 -6.27
N VAL A 50 -14.23 -26.33 -6.74
CA VAL A 50 -13.12 -26.18 -7.71
C VAL A 50 -13.62 -25.54 -9.00
N ALA A 51 -14.72 -26.04 -9.56
CA ALA A 51 -15.30 -25.48 -10.79
C ALA A 51 -15.72 -24.01 -10.64
N GLU A 52 -16.29 -23.60 -9.50
CA GLU A 52 -16.64 -22.21 -9.22
C GLU A 52 -15.41 -21.29 -9.19
N VAL A 53 -14.26 -21.77 -8.68
CA VAL A 53 -13.00 -21.01 -8.71
C VAL A 53 -12.46 -20.91 -10.14
N GLU A 54 -12.44 -22.03 -10.88
CA GLU A 54 -12.01 -22.07 -12.29
C GLU A 54 -12.87 -21.16 -13.18
N GLU A 55 -14.18 -21.12 -12.93
CA GLU A 55 -15.13 -20.23 -13.61
C GLU A 55 -14.81 -18.76 -13.34
N VAL A 56 -14.58 -18.38 -12.07
CA VAL A 56 -14.21 -17.00 -11.70
C VAL A 56 -12.88 -16.59 -12.34
N LEU A 57 -11.91 -17.51 -12.44
CA LEU A 57 -10.61 -17.22 -13.05
C LEU A 57 -10.63 -17.30 -14.59
N GLY A 58 -11.59 -18.03 -15.17
CA GLY A 58 -11.65 -18.34 -16.59
C GLY A 58 -10.54 -19.28 -17.08
N ILE A 59 -9.91 -20.05 -16.18
CA ILE A 59 -8.81 -20.98 -16.46
C ILE A 59 -8.99 -22.28 -15.68
N GLU A 60 -8.54 -23.39 -16.27
CA GLU A 60 -8.46 -24.68 -15.57
C GLU A 60 -7.20 -24.71 -14.69
N LEU A 61 -7.32 -25.20 -13.47
CA LEU A 61 -6.23 -25.30 -12.48
C LEU A 61 -5.63 -26.71 -12.43
N PHE A 62 -6.36 -27.71 -12.95
CA PHE A 62 -5.95 -29.11 -12.95
C PHE A 62 -6.03 -29.72 -14.34
N ASP A 63 -5.01 -30.47 -14.72
CA ASP A 63 -5.04 -31.27 -15.94
C ASP A 63 -5.87 -32.54 -15.72
N ARG A 64 -6.68 -32.91 -16.73
CA ARG A 64 -7.35 -34.22 -16.76
C ARG A 64 -6.33 -35.30 -17.13
N SER A 65 -5.92 -36.12 -16.17
CA SER A 65 -5.03 -37.27 -16.42
C SER A 65 -5.71 -38.60 -16.08
N SER A 66 -5.24 -39.68 -16.70
CA SER A 66 -5.67 -41.06 -16.40
C SER A 66 -5.34 -41.51 -14.97
N SER A 67 -4.45 -40.80 -14.28
CA SER A 67 -3.97 -41.10 -12.92
C SER A 67 -4.53 -40.16 -11.83
N GLY A 68 -5.41 -39.21 -12.16
CA GLY A 68 -6.02 -38.28 -11.18
C GLY A 68 -5.94 -36.80 -11.56
N PHE A 69 -6.09 -35.94 -10.54
CA PHE A 69 -6.07 -34.48 -10.67
C PHE A 69 -4.66 -33.97 -10.40
N ARG A 70 -3.96 -33.53 -11.44
CA ARG A 70 -2.63 -32.93 -11.31
C ARG A 70 -2.73 -31.42 -11.50
N SER A 71 -2.27 -30.65 -10.52
CA SER A 71 -2.22 -29.20 -10.65
C SER A 71 -1.29 -28.81 -11.80
N ASN A 72 -1.84 -28.06 -12.76
CA ASN A 72 -1.04 -27.44 -13.81
C ASN A 72 -0.31 -26.21 -13.25
N TRP A 73 0.40 -25.46 -14.10
CA TRP A 73 1.16 -24.28 -13.66
C TRP A 73 0.26 -23.23 -12.97
N TYR A 74 -0.95 -22.97 -13.48
CA TYR A 74 -1.89 -22.03 -12.86
C TYR A 74 -2.34 -22.50 -11.48
N GLY A 75 -2.64 -23.79 -11.35
CA GLY A 75 -2.97 -24.43 -10.07
C GLY A 75 -1.85 -24.27 -9.06
N GLN A 76 -0.60 -24.60 -9.45
CA GLN A 76 0.58 -24.49 -8.57
C GLN A 76 0.78 -23.06 -8.07
N LEU A 77 0.64 -22.07 -8.95
CA LEU A 77 0.77 -20.66 -8.58
C LEU A 77 -0.30 -20.25 -7.56
N LEU A 78 -1.56 -20.61 -7.81
CA LEU A 78 -2.65 -20.27 -6.91
C LEU A 78 -2.50 -20.95 -5.55
N ILE A 79 -2.00 -22.19 -5.50
CA ILE A 79 -1.77 -22.93 -4.25
C ILE A 79 -0.77 -22.20 -3.34
N GLU A 80 0.32 -21.65 -3.90
CA GLU A 80 1.27 -20.88 -3.08
C GLU A 80 0.60 -19.63 -2.47
N ARG A 81 -0.29 -18.98 -3.23
CA ARG A 81 -1.09 -17.84 -2.73
C ARG A 81 -2.10 -18.28 -1.67
N ILE A 82 -2.72 -19.45 -1.82
CA ILE A 82 -3.61 -20.01 -0.81
C ILE A 82 -2.84 -20.27 0.48
N ARG A 83 -1.62 -20.83 0.42
CA ARG A 83 -0.76 -21.06 1.58
C ARG A 83 -0.51 -19.76 2.38
N ARG A 84 -0.22 -18.66 1.68
CA ARG A 84 -0.06 -17.32 2.29
C ARG A 84 -1.35 -16.82 2.96
N ILE A 85 -2.50 -17.07 2.35
CA ILE A 85 -3.81 -16.75 2.93
C ILE A 85 -4.05 -17.59 4.20
N GLU A 86 -3.70 -18.88 4.18
CA GLU A 86 -3.81 -19.74 5.36
C GLU A 86 -2.92 -19.27 6.52
N GLU A 87 -1.71 -18.77 6.23
CA GLU A 87 -0.83 -18.14 7.23
C GLU A 87 -1.47 -16.89 7.85
N GLU A 88 -2.10 -16.03 7.04
CA GLU A 88 -2.82 -14.84 7.54
C GLU A 88 -4.06 -15.22 8.36
N ILE A 89 -4.77 -16.29 7.99
CA ILE A 89 -5.91 -16.83 8.76
C ILE A 89 -5.43 -17.39 10.10
N ALA A 90 -4.34 -18.17 10.11
CA ALA A 90 -3.75 -18.72 11.34
C ALA A 90 -3.30 -17.59 12.29
N ALA A 91 -2.64 -16.56 11.75
CA ALA A 91 -2.23 -15.40 12.53
C ALA A 91 -3.43 -14.62 13.10
N ALA A 92 -4.49 -14.42 12.32
CA ALA A 92 -5.72 -13.78 12.79
C ALA A 92 -6.35 -14.55 13.96
N MET A 93 -6.45 -15.88 13.86
CA MET A 93 -6.99 -16.72 14.93
C MET A 93 -6.13 -16.65 16.20
N ALA A 94 -4.81 -16.70 16.07
CA ALA A 94 -3.89 -16.59 17.21
C ALA A 94 -4.00 -15.23 17.91
N GLU A 95 -4.11 -14.14 17.15
CA GLU A 95 -4.29 -12.79 17.70
C GLU A 95 -5.62 -12.64 18.45
N LEU A 96 -6.72 -13.15 17.88
CA LEU A 96 -8.03 -13.13 18.52
C LEU A 96 -8.05 -13.96 19.80
N ALA A 97 -7.43 -15.14 19.80
CA ALA A 97 -7.32 -15.99 20.99
C ALA A 97 -6.58 -15.28 22.14
N ARG A 98 -5.51 -14.54 21.81
CA ARG A 98 -4.74 -13.76 22.79
C ARG A 98 -5.56 -12.60 23.39
N VAL A 99 -6.33 -11.89 22.57
CA VAL A 99 -7.17 -10.77 23.04
C VAL A 99 -8.30 -11.23 23.97
N ARG A 100 -8.79 -12.46 23.78
CA ARG A 100 -9.85 -13.05 24.61
C ARG A 100 -9.41 -13.56 25.98
N GLY A 101 -8.13 -13.51 26.33
CA GLY A 101 -7.65 -14.04 27.60
C GLY A 101 -7.77 -15.56 27.74
N GLY A 102 -7.83 -16.30 26.62
CA GLY A 102 -7.77 -17.77 26.63
C GLY A 102 -9.11 -18.52 26.68
N GLU A 103 -10.27 -17.85 26.72
CA GLU A 103 -11.56 -18.53 26.54
C GLU A 103 -11.70 -19.06 25.10
N ALA A 104 -11.70 -20.40 24.95
CA ALA A 104 -11.76 -21.06 23.65
C ALA A 104 -13.17 -21.00 23.05
N LEU A 105 -13.30 -20.33 21.91
CA LEU A 105 -14.29 -20.75 20.92
C LEU A 105 -13.88 -22.10 20.34
N SER A 106 -14.84 -22.86 19.84
CA SER A 106 -14.54 -23.99 18.97
C SER A 106 -13.65 -23.48 17.81
N PRO A 107 -12.42 -24.01 17.64
CA PRO A 107 -11.54 -23.62 16.53
C PRO A 107 -12.21 -23.77 15.16
N ALA A 108 -13.19 -24.68 15.04
CA ALA A 108 -13.97 -24.88 13.84
C ALA A 108 -14.86 -23.67 13.48
N ASN A 109 -15.47 -23.00 14.48
CA ASN A 109 -16.34 -21.84 14.24
C ASN A 109 -15.53 -20.62 13.78
N LEU A 110 -14.40 -20.34 14.45
CA LEU A 110 -13.47 -19.29 14.03
C LEU A 110 -12.96 -19.54 12.63
N ARG A 111 -12.54 -20.78 12.33
CA ARG A 111 -12.10 -21.16 10.99
C ARG A 111 -13.19 -20.88 9.96
N HIS A 112 -14.43 -21.34 10.18
CA HIS A 112 -15.54 -21.09 9.26
C HIS A 112 -15.78 -19.59 8.99
N LEU A 113 -15.66 -18.74 10.02
CA LEU A 113 -15.79 -17.29 9.86
C LEU A 113 -14.64 -16.70 9.01
N MET A 114 -13.41 -17.19 9.20
CA MET A 114 -12.22 -16.74 8.47
C MET A 114 -12.20 -17.14 6.99
N TYR A 115 -12.92 -18.19 6.61
CA TYR A 115 -13.10 -18.56 5.20
C TYR A 115 -14.32 -17.90 4.54
N SER A 116 -15.02 -17.01 5.26
CA SER A 116 -16.17 -16.27 4.71
C SER A 116 -15.74 -14.94 4.10
N GLY A 117 -15.38 -14.95 2.82
CA GLY A 117 -14.94 -13.76 2.09
C GLY A 117 -15.91 -12.58 2.15
N ARG A 118 -17.22 -12.84 2.04
CA ARG A 118 -18.24 -11.79 2.18
C ARG A 118 -18.22 -11.10 3.55
N LYS A 119 -18.04 -11.87 4.63
CA LYS A 119 -17.98 -11.30 5.99
C LYS A 119 -16.70 -10.50 6.19
N LEU A 120 -15.58 -10.99 5.67
CA LEU A 120 -14.31 -10.28 5.72
C LEU A 120 -14.35 -8.97 4.90
N LEU A 121 -14.93 -8.98 3.69
CA LEU A 121 -15.17 -7.75 2.89
C LEU A 121 -16.04 -6.74 3.63
N LEU A 122 -17.05 -7.22 4.38
CA LEU A 122 -17.86 -6.35 5.23
C LEU A 122 -17.01 -5.58 6.24
N LEU A 123 -16.07 -6.24 6.92
CA LEU A 123 -15.19 -5.57 7.88
C LEU A 123 -14.27 -4.55 7.19
N ILE A 124 -13.72 -4.92 6.03
CA ILE A 124 -12.86 -4.03 5.25
C ILE A 124 -13.62 -2.75 4.87
N HIS A 125 -14.80 -2.89 4.24
CA HIS A 125 -15.58 -1.74 3.78
C HIS A 125 -16.24 -0.94 4.91
N LEU A 126 -16.56 -1.57 6.04
CA LEU A 126 -17.02 -0.84 7.23
C LEU A 126 -15.90 -0.01 7.85
N SER A 127 -14.67 -0.54 7.88
CA SER A 127 -13.47 0.21 8.31
C SER A 127 -13.16 1.39 7.38
N GLU A 128 -13.33 1.22 6.07
CA GLU A 128 -13.08 2.26 5.06
C GLU A 128 -14.15 3.36 5.09
N SER A 129 -15.43 2.98 5.05
CA SER A 129 -16.54 3.93 4.93
C SER A 129 -16.99 4.57 6.24
N ARG A 130 -16.57 4.00 7.38
CA ARG A 130 -16.94 4.39 8.76
C ARG A 130 -18.44 4.47 9.01
N THR A 131 -19.27 3.95 8.11
CA THR A 131 -20.73 4.00 8.21
C THR A 131 -21.35 2.71 7.69
N ALA A 132 -22.41 2.23 8.34
CA ALA A 132 -23.13 1.06 7.86
C ALA A 132 -23.71 1.29 6.45
N SER A 133 -24.18 2.51 6.16
CA SER A 133 -24.71 2.88 4.85
C SER A 133 -23.65 2.86 3.74
N GLY A 134 -22.43 3.36 4.01
CA GLY A 134 -21.34 3.32 3.03
C GLY A 134 -20.87 1.89 2.73
N ALA A 135 -20.76 1.05 3.76
CA ALA A 135 -20.45 -0.37 3.58
C ALA A 135 -21.56 -1.10 2.81
N ALA A 136 -22.82 -0.82 3.14
CA ALA A 136 -23.99 -1.39 2.49
C ALA A 136 -24.05 -1.07 0.99
N ALA A 137 -23.79 0.18 0.62
CA ALA A 137 -23.74 0.62 -0.78
C ALA A 137 -22.68 -0.15 -1.58
N THR A 138 -21.48 -0.32 -1.01
CA THR A 138 -20.37 -1.02 -1.67
C THR A 138 -20.67 -2.51 -1.85
N LEU A 139 -21.22 -3.15 -0.83
CA LEU A 139 -21.55 -4.58 -0.82
C LEU A 139 -22.89 -4.92 -1.49
N ARG A 140 -23.65 -3.90 -1.92
CA ARG A 140 -25.00 -4.04 -2.48
C ARG A 140 -25.97 -4.80 -1.56
N ILE A 141 -25.94 -4.47 -0.27
CA ILE A 141 -26.87 -5.00 0.75
C ILE A 141 -27.54 -3.84 1.49
N THR A 142 -28.47 -4.13 2.40
CA THR A 142 -29.11 -3.08 3.22
C THR A 142 -28.22 -2.68 4.40
N PRO A 143 -28.33 -1.44 4.93
CA PRO A 143 -27.65 -1.04 6.16
C PRO A 143 -28.01 -1.92 7.37
N SER A 144 -29.26 -2.38 7.46
CA SER A 144 -29.68 -3.35 8.48
C SER A 144 -29.01 -4.71 8.28
N GLY A 145 -28.79 -5.13 7.02
CA GLY A 145 -28.03 -6.32 6.66
C GLY A 145 -26.57 -6.24 7.13
N VAL A 146 -25.93 -5.07 7.01
CA VAL A 146 -24.57 -4.84 7.55
C VAL A 146 -24.56 -5.03 9.07
N SER A 147 -25.46 -4.37 9.80
CA SER A 147 -25.52 -4.47 11.26
C SER A 147 -25.80 -5.89 11.75
N MET A 148 -26.72 -6.62 11.10
CA MET A 148 -27.00 -8.02 11.43
C MET A 148 -25.80 -8.94 11.16
N ALA A 149 -25.13 -8.77 10.01
CA ALA A 149 -23.97 -9.57 9.66
C ALA A 149 -22.78 -9.30 10.60
N LEU A 150 -22.54 -8.03 10.96
CA LEU A 150 -21.55 -7.65 11.97
C LEU A 150 -21.90 -8.26 13.33
N GLY A 151 -23.13 -8.13 13.80
CA GLY A 151 -23.57 -8.68 15.09
C GLY A 151 -23.35 -10.19 15.19
N ARG A 152 -23.72 -10.95 14.16
CA ARG A 152 -23.46 -12.41 14.10
C ARG A 152 -21.98 -12.75 14.07
N LEU A 153 -21.15 -11.92 13.44
CA LEU A 153 -19.71 -12.11 13.43
C LEU A 153 -19.13 -11.86 14.83
N GLU A 154 -19.52 -10.77 15.47
CA GLU A 154 -19.10 -10.43 16.83
C GLU A 154 -19.56 -11.48 17.86
N GLU A 155 -20.79 -11.99 17.74
CA GLU A 155 -21.30 -13.10 18.55
C GLU A 155 -20.48 -14.38 18.33
N GLY A 156 -20.23 -14.74 17.07
CA GLY A 156 -19.43 -15.91 16.73
C GLY A 156 -17.96 -15.82 17.14
N ILE A 157 -17.41 -14.62 17.27
CA ILE A 157 -16.03 -14.36 17.75
C ILE A 157 -16.00 -14.10 19.27
N GLY A 158 -17.11 -13.74 19.88
CA GLY A 158 -17.21 -13.34 21.29
C GLY A 158 -16.50 -12.03 21.61
N LEU A 159 -16.26 -11.18 20.61
CA LEU A 159 -15.62 -9.87 20.76
C LEU A 159 -16.36 -8.81 19.96
N ARG A 160 -16.43 -7.60 20.50
CA ARG A 160 -16.77 -6.42 19.70
C ARG A 160 -15.61 -6.11 18.77
N LEU A 161 -15.91 -6.02 17.48
CA LEU A 161 -14.96 -5.67 16.43
C LEU A 161 -15.08 -4.20 16.05
N PHE A 162 -16.25 -3.60 16.24
CA PHE A 162 -16.46 -2.18 15.99
C PHE A 162 -17.21 -1.51 17.14
N HIS A 163 -16.95 -0.24 17.33
CA HIS A 163 -17.69 0.63 18.24
C HIS A 163 -18.11 1.90 17.50
N ARG A 164 -19.16 2.54 17.98
CA ARG A 164 -19.62 3.82 17.45
C ARG A 164 -18.97 4.96 18.24
N ASN A 165 -18.41 5.92 17.54
CA ASN A 165 -17.87 7.16 18.11
C ASN A 165 -18.41 8.38 17.34
N LEU A 166 -17.92 9.58 17.68
CA LEU A 166 -18.34 10.84 17.06
C LEU A 166 -18.02 10.93 15.56
N GLN A 167 -17.07 10.13 15.06
CA GLN A 167 -16.65 10.07 13.66
C GLN A 167 -17.29 8.91 12.88
N GLY A 168 -18.23 8.17 13.50
CA GLY A 168 -18.92 7.03 12.90
C GLY A 168 -18.54 5.70 13.55
N MET A 169 -18.50 4.64 12.75
CA MET A 169 -18.05 3.32 13.16
C MET A 169 -16.53 3.25 13.08
N ALA A 170 -15.88 2.86 14.19
CA ALA A 170 -14.46 2.64 14.25
C ALA A 170 -14.18 1.20 14.71
N PRO A 171 -13.15 0.53 14.15
CA PRO A 171 -12.74 -0.77 14.63
C PRO A 171 -12.23 -0.67 16.09
N THR A 172 -12.47 -1.71 16.89
CA THR A 172 -11.76 -1.94 18.15
C THR A 172 -10.36 -2.49 17.86
N ASP A 173 -9.48 -2.63 18.86
CA ASP A 173 -8.17 -3.29 18.68
C ASP A 173 -8.27 -4.68 18.03
N ALA A 174 -9.29 -5.46 18.40
CA ALA A 174 -9.57 -6.75 17.78
C ALA A 174 -10.04 -6.60 16.33
N GLY A 175 -10.90 -5.62 16.06
CA GLY A 175 -11.34 -5.26 14.72
C GLY A 175 -10.20 -4.79 13.81
N GLU A 176 -9.30 -3.96 14.30
CA GLU A 176 -8.15 -3.44 13.55
C GLU A 176 -7.23 -4.58 13.11
N ARG A 177 -6.94 -5.51 14.01
CA ARG A 177 -6.14 -6.71 13.71
C ARG A 177 -6.82 -7.57 12.66
N LEU A 178 -8.10 -7.86 12.83
CA LEU A 178 -8.83 -8.71 11.87
C LEU A 178 -8.97 -8.04 10.49
N VAL A 179 -9.25 -6.73 10.44
CA VAL A 179 -9.31 -5.97 9.19
C VAL A 179 -7.95 -5.95 8.50
N LEU A 180 -6.86 -5.79 9.24
CA LEU A 180 -5.50 -5.86 8.69
C LEU A 180 -5.25 -7.22 8.01
N ARG A 181 -5.58 -8.33 8.68
CA ARG A 181 -5.42 -9.68 8.14
C ARG A 181 -6.29 -9.90 6.90
N ALA A 182 -7.55 -9.47 6.95
CA ALA A 182 -8.47 -9.55 5.82
C ALA A 182 -7.96 -8.79 4.58
N ARG A 183 -7.41 -7.58 4.78
CA ARG A 183 -6.80 -6.79 3.70
C ARG A 183 -5.58 -7.49 3.09
N ARG A 184 -4.75 -8.14 3.92
CA ARG A 184 -3.61 -8.92 3.43
C ARG A 184 -4.04 -10.11 2.59
N MET A 185 -5.04 -10.87 3.05
CA MET A 185 -5.61 -11.96 2.25
C MET A 185 -6.13 -11.45 0.89
N ARG A 186 -6.78 -10.27 0.87
CA ARG A 186 -7.26 -9.65 -0.38
C ARG A 186 -6.10 -9.24 -1.28
N ALA A 187 -5.00 -8.75 -0.70
CA ALA A 187 -3.80 -8.41 -1.43
C ALA A 187 -3.15 -9.66 -2.07
N GLU A 188 -3.09 -10.78 -1.37
CA GLU A 188 -2.56 -12.04 -1.94
C GLU A 188 -3.37 -12.49 -3.17
N LEU A 189 -4.71 -12.38 -3.14
CA LEU A 189 -5.54 -12.67 -4.31
C LEU A 189 -5.37 -11.66 -5.45
N ARG A 190 -5.20 -10.36 -5.13
CA ARG A 190 -4.89 -9.34 -6.13
C ARG A 190 -3.57 -9.64 -6.85
N HIS A 191 -2.54 -10.05 -6.11
CA HIS A 191 -1.26 -10.46 -6.69
C HIS A 191 -1.39 -11.77 -7.50
N ALA A 192 -2.13 -12.76 -6.99
CA ALA A 192 -2.41 -14.00 -7.70
C ALA A 192 -3.03 -13.73 -9.08
N LEU A 193 -4.06 -12.87 -9.15
CA LEU A 193 -4.69 -12.49 -10.42
C LEU A 193 -3.70 -11.81 -11.39
N SER A 194 -2.82 -10.95 -10.88
CA SER A 194 -1.77 -10.31 -11.69
C SER A 194 -0.76 -11.33 -12.22
N GLU A 195 -0.33 -12.29 -11.41
CA GLU A 195 0.56 -13.37 -11.83
C GLU A 195 -0.07 -14.30 -12.86
N LEU A 196 -1.30 -14.75 -12.64
CA LEU A 196 -2.04 -15.59 -13.58
C LEU A 196 -2.23 -14.88 -14.92
N ALA A 197 -2.52 -13.57 -14.90
CA ALA A 197 -2.61 -12.76 -16.12
C ALA A 197 -1.25 -12.60 -16.82
N SER A 198 -0.14 -12.64 -16.08
CA SER A 198 1.23 -12.51 -16.60
C SER A 198 1.82 -13.84 -17.12
N ALA A 199 1.04 -14.92 -17.18
CA ALA A 199 1.51 -16.25 -17.59
C ALA A 199 2.14 -16.29 -19.00
N GLY A 200 1.78 -15.33 -19.87
CA GLY A 200 2.37 -15.17 -21.21
C GLY A 200 3.75 -14.52 -21.22
N GLY A 201 4.33 -14.20 -20.06
CA GLY A 201 5.63 -13.54 -19.92
C GLY A 201 5.56 -12.00 -19.90
N GLU A 202 4.45 -11.41 -20.34
CA GLU A 202 4.21 -9.97 -20.26
C GLU A 202 3.63 -9.60 -18.88
N PRO A 203 4.30 -8.74 -18.09
CA PRO A 203 3.75 -8.29 -16.81
C PRO A 203 2.40 -7.61 -17.00
N THR A 204 1.38 -8.14 -16.32
CA THR A 204 -0.01 -7.68 -16.43
C THR A 204 -0.62 -7.56 -15.04
N GLY A 205 -1.45 -6.53 -14.81
CA GLY A 205 -2.17 -6.34 -13.56
C GLY A 205 -2.14 -4.91 -13.04
N ALA A 206 -2.54 -4.71 -11.78
CA ALA A 206 -2.56 -3.41 -11.14
C ALA A 206 -1.42 -3.27 -10.12
N VAL A 207 -0.77 -2.11 -10.13
CA VAL A 207 0.23 -1.69 -9.15
C VAL A 207 -0.28 -0.44 -8.44
N VAL A 208 -0.31 -0.47 -7.11
CA VAL A 208 -0.72 0.67 -6.29
C VAL A 208 0.51 1.30 -5.65
N VAL A 209 0.82 2.55 -6.00
CA VAL A 209 2.00 3.28 -5.53
C VAL A 209 1.58 4.47 -4.70
N GLY A 210 2.00 4.51 -3.44
CA GLY A 210 1.97 5.71 -2.62
C GLY A 210 3.20 6.57 -2.90
N ALA A 211 3.03 7.88 -3.03
CA ALA A 211 4.18 8.77 -3.15
C ALA A 211 3.99 10.04 -2.31
N LEU A 212 5.03 10.40 -1.56
CA LEU A 212 5.12 11.69 -0.90
C LEU A 212 5.53 12.79 -1.91
N PRO A 213 5.34 14.07 -1.57
CA PRO A 213 5.46 15.18 -2.52
C PRO A 213 6.72 15.15 -3.40
N LEU A 214 7.90 14.88 -2.83
CA LEU A 214 9.16 14.78 -3.59
C LEU A 214 9.10 13.69 -4.67
N ALA A 215 8.80 12.46 -4.25
CA ALA A 215 8.78 11.33 -5.15
C ALA A 215 7.69 11.47 -6.21
N ARG A 216 6.56 12.12 -5.89
CA ARG A 216 5.43 12.31 -6.79
C ARG A 216 5.78 13.13 -8.03
N THR A 217 6.63 14.12 -7.92
CA THR A 217 6.89 15.09 -9.01
C THR A 217 8.18 14.85 -9.76
N ALA A 218 9.17 14.19 -9.15
CA ALA A 218 10.43 13.86 -9.82
C ALA A 218 10.51 12.40 -10.27
N VAL A 219 10.36 11.47 -9.32
CA VAL A 219 10.74 10.06 -9.50
C VAL A 219 9.61 9.25 -10.12
N LEU A 220 8.42 9.37 -9.53
CA LEU A 220 7.27 8.56 -9.88
C LEU A 220 6.84 8.75 -11.35
N PRO A 221 6.77 9.97 -11.92
CA PRO A 221 6.35 10.14 -13.31
C PRO A 221 7.33 9.48 -14.28
N ARG A 222 8.64 9.64 -14.07
CA ARG A 222 9.69 9.01 -14.87
C ARG A 222 9.62 7.47 -14.76
N ALA A 223 9.44 6.96 -13.54
CA ALA A 223 9.31 5.53 -13.28
C ALA A 223 8.03 4.94 -13.92
N ILE A 224 6.91 5.66 -13.87
CA ILE A 224 5.66 5.27 -14.53
C ILE A 224 5.86 5.17 -16.04
N ALA A 225 6.42 6.21 -16.67
CA ALA A 225 6.67 6.22 -18.11
C ALA A 225 7.53 5.01 -18.52
N ALA A 226 8.67 4.84 -17.84
CA ALA A 226 9.59 3.75 -18.13
C ALA A 226 9.00 2.35 -17.86
N CYS A 227 8.07 2.22 -16.90
CA CYS A 227 7.34 0.99 -16.64
C CYS A 227 6.35 0.68 -17.76
N LEU A 228 5.55 1.66 -18.18
CA LEU A 228 4.54 1.50 -19.23
C LEU A 228 5.16 1.20 -20.60
N ASP A 229 6.35 1.74 -20.89
CA ASP A 229 7.09 1.43 -22.12
C ASP A 229 7.49 -0.06 -22.22
N ARG A 230 7.77 -0.70 -21.08
CA ARG A 230 8.22 -2.11 -21.00
C ARG A 230 7.12 -3.10 -20.69
N ALA A 231 6.07 -2.66 -20.00
CA ALA A 231 4.95 -3.48 -19.58
C ALA A 231 3.62 -2.73 -19.85
N PRO A 232 3.19 -2.63 -21.12
CA PRO A 232 2.01 -1.84 -21.51
C PRO A 232 0.70 -2.33 -20.89
N SER A 233 0.63 -3.60 -20.50
CA SER A 233 -0.52 -4.22 -19.84
C SER A 233 -0.61 -3.96 -18.32
N VAL A 234 0.36 -3.23 -17.74
CA VAL A 234 0.33 -2.80 -16.34
C VAL A 234 -0.55 -1.56 -16.19
N ARG A 235 -1.42 -1.57 -15.18
CA ARG A 235 -2.19 -0.41 -14.73
C ARG A 235 -1.59 0.10 -13.43
N ILE A 236 -1.35 1.41 -13.34
CA ILE A 236 -0.73 2.02 -12.16
C ILE A 236 -1.74 2.96 -11.51
N GLU A 237 -1.99 2.75 -10.23
CA GLU A 237 -2.76 3.64 -9.37
C GLU A 237 -1.79 4.39 -8.46
N ALA A 238 -1.71 5.72 -8.61
CA ALA A 238 -0.93 6.58 -7.74
C ALA A 238 -1.84 7.15 -6.64
N ILE A 239 -1.44 6.96 -5.38
CA ILE A 239 -2.22 7.37 -4.21
C ILE A 239 -1.48 8.43 -3.42
N GLU A 240 -2.21 9.48 -3.08
CA GLU A 240 -1.79 10.50 -2.13
C GLU A 240 -2.49 10.32 -0.78
N ALA A 241 -1.70 10.29 0.28
CA ALA A 241 -2.19 10.33 1.66
C ALA A 241 -1.05 10.76 2.60
N PRO A 242 -1.37 11.15 3.85
CA PRO A 242 -0.34 11.35 4.88
C PRO A 242 0.55 10.11 5.03
N ALA A 243 1.84 10.32 5.34
CA ALA A 243 2.86 9.27 5.39
C ALA A 243 2.44 8.07 6.24
N GLU A 244 1.90 8.31 7.44
CA GLU A 244 1.40 7.26 8.34
C GLU A 244 0.29 6.42 7.71
N ASN A 245 -0.60 7.04 6.94
CA ASN A 245 -1.67 6.34 6.24
C ASN A 245 -1.11 5.47 5.12
N LEU A 246 -0.17 5.99 4.32
CA LEU A 246 0.52 5.20 3.29
C LEU A 246 1.25 4.00 3.90
N LEU A 247 1.93 4.17 5.04
CA LEU A 247 2.60 3.08 5.74
C LEU A 247 1.62 2.02 6.27
N ARG A 248 0.49 2.44 6.83
CA ARG A 248 -0.57 1.49 7.24
C ARG A 248 -1.10 0.70 6.04
N ARG A 249 -1.37 1.37 4.92
CA ARG A 249 -1.87 0.75 3.68
C ARG A 249 -0.82 -0.14 3.00
N LEU A 250 0.46 0.19 3.13
CA LEU A 250 1.56 -0.67 2.71
C LEU A 250 1.60 -1.95 3.53
N ARG A 251 1.52 -1.84 4.86
CA ARG A 251 1.51 -2.99 5.79
C ARG A 251 0.30 -3.89 5.62
N SER A 252 -0.84 -3.36 5.16
CA SER A 252 -2.06 -4.14 4.85
C SER A 252 -2.07 -4.72 3.43
N GLY A 253 -1.14 -4.31 2.55
CA GLY A 253 -1.09 -4.73 1.16
C GLY A 253 -2.10 -4.03 0.24
N GLU A 254 -2.71 -2.93 0.70
CA GLU A 254 -3.53 -2.05 -0.14
C GLU A 254 -2.68 -1.15 -1.04
N VAL A 255 -1.46 -0.84 -0.60
CA VAL A 255 -0.42 -0.16 -1.38
C VAL A 255 0.74 -1.12 -1.53
N ASP A 256 1.32 -1.20 -2.73
CA ASP A 256 2.41 -2.11 -3.04
C ASP A 256 3.77 -1.50 -2.72
N LEU A 257 3.92 -0.22 -3.06
CA LEU A 257 5.17 0.53 -2.95
C LEU A 257 4.88 1.91 -2.38
N VAL A 258 5.74 2.41 -1.50
CA VAL A 258 5.72 3.81 -1.07
C VAL A 258 7.06 4.47 -1.35
N LEU A 259 7.06 5.51 -2.19
CA LEU A 259 8.24 6.33 -2.43
C LEU A 259 8.26 7.51 -1.46
N THR A 260 9.29 7.59 -0.63
CA THR A 260 9.34 8.59 0.46
C THR A 260 10.77 8.99 0.81
N VAL A 261 10.88 10.09 1.55
CA VAL A 261 12.05 10.36 2.39
C VAL A 261 11.67 10.00 3.82
N PRO A 262 12.37 9.07 4.48
CA PRO A 262 12.13 8.76 5.88
C PRO A 262 12.32 10.01 6.76
N GLY A 263 11.28 10.37 7.50
CA GLY A 263 11.33 11.46 8.48
C GLY A 263 11.99 11.04 9.79
N GLU A 264 12.14 12.00 10.70
CA GLU A 264 12.56 11.70 12.07
C GLU A 264 11.51 10.84 12.78
N GLY A 265 11.93 9.78 13.47
CA GLY A 265 11.02 8.81 14.09
C GLY A 265 10.39 7.79 13.13
N PHE A 266 10.85 7.71 11.87
CA PHE A 266 10.44 6.64 10.96
C PHE A 266 10.86 5.27 11.52
N GLU A 267 9.89 4.41 11.82
CA GLU A 267 10.13 3.02 12.22
C GLU A 267 9.87 2.05 11.05
N PRO A 268 10.88 1.31 10.56
CA PRO A 268 10.72 0.36 9.45
C PRO A 268 10.02 -0.94 9.86
N ARG A 269 9.16 -0.96 10.89
CA ARG A 269 8.48 -2.19 11.32
C ARG A 269 7.57 -2.73 10.21
N GLY A 270 7.81 -3.97 9.81
CA GLY A 270 7.02 -4.69 8.80
C GLY A 270 7.17 -4.14 7.38
N VAL A 271 8.20 -3.33 7.13
CA VAL A 271 8.52 -2.78 5.80
C VAL A 271 10.02 -2.91 5.55
N ILE A 272 10.38 -3.08 4.29
CA ILE A 272 11.76 -3.01 3.83
C ILE A 272 11.94 -1.67 3.12
N ALA A 273 12.98 -0.94 3.48
CA ALA A 273 13.38 0.31 2.83
C ALA A 273 14.56 0.04 1.90
N ASP A 274 14.31 0.12 0.60
CA ASP A 274 15.34 0.02 -0.42
C ASP A 274 15.77 1.46 -0.81
N PRO A 275 17.03 1.87 -0.60
CA PRO A 275 17.54 3.16 -1.08
C PRO A 275 17.32 3.32 -2.58
N LEU A 276 16.92 4.52 -2.99
CA LEU A 276 16.88 4.91 -4.39
C LEU A 276 18.04 5.87 -4.68
N PHE A 277 17.95 7.13 -4.27
CA PHE A 277 18.98 8.14 -4.54
C PHE A 277 19.08 9.15 -3.42
N SER A 278 20.16 9.94 -3.43
CA SER A 278 20.34 11.08 -2.54
C SER A 278 19.75 12.34 -3.16
N ASP A 279 18.83 12.99 -2.46
CA ASP A 279 18.33 14.32 -2.79
C ASP A 279 18.92 15.35 -1.82
N HIS A 280 18.92 16.63 -2.19
CA HIS A 280 19.44 17.71 -1.36
C HIS A 280 18.36 18.77 -1.17
N SER A 281 18.20 19.22 0.08
CA SER A 281 17.34 20.38 0.36
C SER A 281 18.13 21.67 0.13
N VAL A 282 17.44 22.67 -0.40
CA VAL A 282 17.98 23.98 -0.75
C VAL A 282 17.04 25.07 -0.25
N VAL A 283 17.61 26.20 0.15
CA VAL A 283 16.85 27.43 0.41
C VAL A 283 16.77 28.21 -0.90
N ILE A 284 15.55 28.49 -1.34
CA ILE A 284 15.29 29.27 -2.56
C ILE A 284 14.55 30.55 -2.25
N ALA A 285 14.71 31.53 -3.13
CA ALA A 285 13.95 32.77 -3.16
C ALA A 285 13.54 33.10 -4.60
N ALA A 286 12.69 34.11 -4.77
CA ALA A 286 12.49 34.69 -6.10
C ALA A 286 13.83 35.21 -6.66
N ALA A 287 14.02 35.16 -7.97
CA ALA A 287 15.29 35.56 -8.60
C ALA A 287 15.71 37.01 -8.28
N GLY A 288 14.74 37.91 -8.08
CA GLY A 288 14.98 39.31 -7.70
C GLY A 288 15.17 39.55 -6.19
N HIS A 289 15.26 38.51 -5.35
CA HIS A 289 15.42 38.68 -3.91
C HIS A 289 16.77 39.35 -3.58
N PRO A 290 16.85 40.31 -2.63
CA PRO A 290 18.10 40.99 -2.24
C PRO A 290 19.26 40.11 -1.73
N LEU A 291 18.98 38.83 -1.50
CA LEU A 291 19.94 37.83 -1.01
C LEU A 291 20.44 36.92 -2.14
N ALA A 292 19.81 36.95 -3.31
CA ALA A 292 20.19 36.13 -4.45
C ALA A 292 21.58 36.54 -4.97
N GLY A 293 22.38 35.55 -5.38
CA GLY A 293 23.73 35.75 -5.93
C GLY A 293 24.80 36.14 -4.91
N ARG A 294 24.47 36.18 -3.61
CA ARG A 294 25.42 36.44 -2.52
C ARG A 294 25.76 35.14 -1.79
N ARG A 295 26.99 35.02 -1.30
CA ARG A 295 27.35 34.05 -0.26
C ARG A 295 26.95 34.63 1.10
N LEU A 296 26.16 33.88 1.86
CA LEU A 296 25.45 34.37 3.04
C LEU A 296 25.88 33.63 4.30
N ASP A 297 25.99 34.36 5.40
CA ASP A 297 25.99 33.78 6.74
C ASP A 297 24.56 33.32 7.10
N PRO A 298 24.36 32.13 7.68
CA PRO A 298 23.04 31.65 8.07
C PRO A 298 22.29 32.57 9.05
N ALA A 299 22.99 33.42 9.80
CA ALA A 299 22.36 34.46 10.62
C ALA A 299 21.55 35.47 9.80
N GLU A 300 21.94 35.76 8.55
CA GLU A 300 21.30 36.76 7.68
C GLU A 300 19.89 36.36 7.21
N ILE A 301 19.56 35.06 7.28
CA ILE A 301 18.30 34.52 6.78
C ILE A 301 17.28 34.26 7.91
N ILE A 302 17.67 34.35 9.18
CA ILE A 302 16.83 33.97 10.32
C ILE A 302 15.56 34.83 10.39
N ASP A 303 15.70 36.15 10.23
CA ASP A 303 14.61 37.12 10.35
C ASP A 303 13.79 37.28 9.06
N GLN A 304 14.07 36.49 8.03
CA GLN A 304 13.34 36.52 6.76
C GLN A 304 11.94 35.89 6.90
N ARG A 305 11.09 36.08 5.88
CA ARG A 305 9.77 35.44 5.85
C ARG A 305 9.87 34.04 5.25
N TRP A 306 9.55 33.04 6.06
CA TRP A 306 9.79 31.65 5.70
C TRP A 306 8.54 30.89 5.24
N ILE A 307 8.72 30.14 4.16
CA ILE A 307 7.87 29.00 3.77
C ILE A 307 8.64 27.72 4.15
N LEU A 308 8.14 26.96 5.12
CA LEU A 308 8.83 25.76 5.60
C LEU A 308 7.91 24.54 5.57
N PRO A 309 8.46 23.33 5.32
CA PRO A 309 7.68 22.11 5.46
C PRO A 309 7.34 21.84 6.94
N GLY A 310 6.42 20.92 7.17
CA GLY A 310 6.02 20.52 8.53
C GLY A 310 7.20 20.06 9.38
N ARG A 311 7.11 20.27 10.70
CA ARG A 311 8.18 19.99 11.68
C ARG A 311 8.72 18.56 11.64
N HIS A 312 7.86 17.59 11.31
CA HIS A 312 8.24 16.17 11.21
C HIS A 312 8.86 15.77 9.86
N SER A 313 9.04 16.71 8.93
CA SER A 313 9.72 16.42 7.66
C SER A 313 11.22 16.31 7.85
N ALA A 314 11.85 15.36 7.14
CA ALA A 314 13.30 15.17 7.19
C ALA A 314 14.09 16.45 6.86
N SER A 315 13.64 17.21 5.86
CA SER A 315 14.27 18.48 5.50
C SER A 315 14.20 19.50 6.61
N ARG A 316 13.04 19.64 7.27
CA ARG A 316 12.89 20.60 8.36
C ARG A 316 13.77 20.22 9.54
N ALA A 317 13.76 18.95 9.94
CA ALA A 317 14.56 18.46 11.06
C ALA A 317 16.07 18.60 10.81
N LEU A 318 16.54 18.33 9.59
CA LEU A 318 17.96 18.53 9.23
C LEU A 318 18.35 20.01 9.22
N PHE A 319 17.52 20.86 8.62
CA PHE A 319 17.77 22.31 8.59
C PHE A 319 17.79 22.92 9.99
N ASP A 320 16.80 22.58 10.81
CA ASP A 320 16.72 23.06 12.19
C ASP A 320 17.94 22.61 13.02
N ARG A 321 18.40 21.36 12.84
CA ARG A 321 19.63 20.88 13.50
C ARG A 321 20.88 21.63 13.07
N GLN A 322 21.00 21.97 11.79
CA GLN A 322 22.16 22.72 11.29
C GLN A 322 22.19 24.15 11.83
N LEU A 323 21.04 24.84 11.88
CA LEU A 323 20.94 26.17 12.49
C LEU A 323 21.23 26.13 14.00
N ALA A 324 20.65 25.16 14.71
CA ALA A 324 20.87 24.99 16.14
C ALA A 324 22.33 24.68 16.48
N ALA A 325 23.04 23.90 15.64
CA ALA A 325 24.46 23.62 15.79
C ALA A 325 25.35 24.88 15.67
N GLN A 326 24.84 25.93 15.03
CA GLN A 326 25.49 27.25 14.95
C GLN A 326 25.01 28.22 16.04
N GLY A 327 24.19 27.76 17.00
CA GLY A 327 23.62 28.61 18.05
C GLY A 327 22.54 29.58 17.54
N LEU A 328 22.02 29.36 16.33
CA LEU A 328 20.98 30.20 15.73
C LEU A 328 19.59 29.75 16.16
N SER A 329 18.66 30.71 16.23
CA SER A 329 17.25 30.42 16.48
C SER A 329 16.59 29.78 15.26
N LEU A 330 15.57 28.96 15.50
CA LEU A 330 14.80 28.34 14.43
C LEU A 330 13.79 29.35 13.86
N PRO A 331 13.80 29.61 12.55
CA PRO A 331 12.87 30.58 11.98
C PRO A 331 11.41 30.09 12.12
N PRO A 332 10.50 30.93 12.64
CA PRO A 332 9.09 30.61 12.63
C PRO A 332 8.57 30.63 11.17
N PRO A 333 7.83 29.61 10.72
CA PRO A 333 7.25 29.65 9.39
C PRO A 333 6.16 30.72 9.32
N ALA A 334 6.26 31.64 8.35
CA ALA A 334 5.14 32.49 7.96
C ALA A 334 4.06 31.66 7.23
N VAL A 335 4.50 30.66 6.47
CA VAL A 335 3.63 29.64 5.85
C VAL A 335 4.24 28.26 6.09
N GLN A 336 3.43 27.31 6.56
CA GLN A 336 3.86 25.93 6.74
C GLN A 336 3.28 25.04 5.63
N THR A 337 4.10 24.67 4.64
CA THR A 337 3.68 23.80 3.52
C THR A 337 4.88 23.12 2.86
N ALA A 338 4.64 21.94 2.28
CA ALA A 338 5.55 21.27 1.34
C ALA A 338 4.95 21.19 -0.08
N ASP A 339 3.80 21.84 -0.30
CA ASP A 339 3.15 21.89 -1.61
C ASP A 339 3.93 22.82 -2.54
N LEU A 340 4.52 22.24 -3.58
CA LEU A 340 5.36 22.94 -4.52
C LEU A 340 4.61 23.99 -5.34
N ALA A 341 3.34 23.73 -5.70
CA ALA A 341 2.54 24.69 -6.45
C ALA A 341 2.24 25.93 -5.60
N LEU A 342 1.95 25.73 -4.31
CA LEU A 342 1.77 26.83 -3.36
C LEU A 342 3.08 27.60 -3.14
N ILE A 343 4.21 26.90 -2.94
CA ILE A 343 5.53 27.53 -2.81
C ILE A 343 5.83 28.41 -4.03
N ARG A 344 5.70 27.87 -5.25
CA ARG A 344 5.94 28.59 -6.51
C ARG A 344 5.07 29.83 -6.61
N ARG A 345 3.78 29.72 -6.32
CA ARG A 345 2.85 30.87 -6.37
C ARG A 345 3.22 31.92 -5.34
N LEU A 346 3.55 31.54 -4.11
CA LEU A 346 3.94 32.47 -3.06
C LEU A 346 5.23 33.19 -3.40
N LEU A 347 6.29 32.50 -3.83
CA LEU A 347 7.55 33.16 -4.20
C LEU A 347 7.37 34.16 -5.35
N ARG A 348 6.47 33.88 -6.30
CA ARG A 348 6.15 34.80 -7.40
C ARG A 348 5.35 36.02 -6.95
N GLU A 349 4.34 35.83 -6.10
CA GLU A 349 3.48 36.93 -5.61
C GLU A 349 4.14 37.74 -4.47
N ARG A 350 5.09 37.12 -3.77
CA ARG A 350 5.80 37.65 -2.59
C ARG A 350 7.29 37.37 -2.73
N GLY A 351 7.97 38.25 -3.45
CA GLY A 351 9.41 38.16 -3.70
C GLY A 351 10.30 38.36 -2.47
N ASP A 352 9.73 38.63 -1.29
CA ASP A 352 10.41 38.79 0.01
C ASP A 352 10.48 37.50 0.85
N MET A 353 10.01 36.37 0.31
CA MET A 353 9.95 35.10 1.03
C MET A 353 11.10 34.16 0.65
N LEU A 354 11.53 33.37 1.63
CA LEU A 354 12.44 32.24 1.48
C LEU A 354 11.68 30.92 1.63
N ALA A 355 12.06 29.90 0.86
CA ALA A 355 11.48 28.57 0.98
C ALA A 355 12.55 27.48 1.13
N LEU A 356 12.36 26.56 2.06
CA LEU A 356 13.15 25.32 2.14
C LEU A 356 12.45 24.22 1.33
N THR A 357 13.11 23.72 0.29
CA THR A 357 12.54 22.66 -0.57
C THR A 357 13.62 21.72 -1.11
N SER A 358 13.24 20.71 -1.89
CA SER A 358 14.15 19.88 -2.68
C SER A 358 14.76 20.69 -3.82
N ARG A 359 16.05 20.49 -4.10
CA ARG A 359 16.66 21.00 -5.34
C ARG A 359 16.06 20.33 -6.57
N GLU A 360 15.82 19.02 -6.52
CA GLU A 360 15.25 18.26 -7.65
C GLU A 360 13.87 18.79 -8.08
N LEU A 361 13.06 19.21 -7.10
CA LEU A 361 11.72 19.73 -7.38
C LEU A 361 11.69 21.08 -8.09
N VAL A 362 12.78 21.84 -8.03
CA VAL A 362 12.86 23.19 -8.57
C VAL A 362 13.94 23.32 -9.63
N GLN A 363 14.41 22.21 -10.21
CA GLN A 363 15.42 22.23 -11.27
C GLN A 363 14.99 23.12 -12.44
N ASP A 364 13.74 23.01 -12.90
CA ASP A 364 13.22 23.82 -14.00
C ASP A 364 13.18 25.32 -13.65
N GLU A 365 12.80 25.66 -12.42
CA GLU A 365 12.79 27.05 -11.95
C GLU A 365 14.20 27.63 -11.80
N LEU A 366 15.15 26.81 -11.36
CA LEU A 366 16.56 27.19 -11.26
C LEU A 366 17.18 27.36 -12.65
N ALA A 367 16.89 26.45 -13.58
CA ALA A 367 17.38 26.52 -14.95
C ALA A 367 16.78 27.70 -15.73
N SER A 368 15.50 28.02 -15.51
CA SER A 368 14.84 29.17 -16.12
C SER A 368 15.19 30.51 -15.45
N GLY A 369 15.85 30.48 -14.29
CA GLY A 369 16.19 31.69 -13.53
C GLY A 369 14.97 32.38 -12.92
N THR A 370 13.84 31.68 -12.74
CA THR A 370 12.64 32.24 -12.09
C THR A 370 12.76 32.23 -10.56
N VAL A 371 13.55 31.30 -10.02
CA VAL A 371 13.97 31.27 -8.62
C VAL A 371 15.50 31.20 -8.54
N ALA A 372 16.05 31.67 -7.43
CA ALA A 372 17.46 31.54 -7.11
C ALA A 372 17.65 30.65 -5.88
N ALA A 373 18.59 29.71 -5.95
CA ALA A 373 19.11 29.03 -4.78
C ALA A 373 20.04 29.98 -4.02
N LEU A 374 19.86 30.09 -2.70
CA LEU A 374 20.74 30.89 -1.85
C LEU A 374 22.02 30.12 -1.51
N ASP A 375 23.17 30.78 -1.63
CA ASP A 375 24.47 30.23 -1.26
C ASP A 375 24.72 30.48 0.23
N LEU A 376 24.26 29.54 1.06
CA LEU A 376 24.43 29.58 2.51
C LEU A 376 25.74 28.92 2.91
N ASN A 377 26.44 29.50 3.88
CA ASN A 377 27.60 28.84 4.51
C ASN A 377 27.17 27.70 5.46
N LEU A 378 26.43 26.72 4.92
CA LEU A 378 25.95 25.52 5.58
C LEU A 378 26.32 24.27 4.76
N PRO A 379 26.57 23.13 5.42
CA PRO A 379 26.74 21.88 4.71
C PRO A 379 25.45 21.49 3.98
N PRO A 380 25.53 20.82 2.81
CA PRO A 380 24.36 20.36 2.08
C PRO A 380 23.41 19.53 2.95
N ILE A 381 22.10 19.79 2.82
CA ILE A 381 21.06 19.06 3.54
C ILE A 381 20.71 17.81 2.73
N ALA A 382 21.59 16.82 2.78
CA ALA A 382 21.41 15.54 2.08
C ALA A 382 20.34 14.68 2.76
N ARG A 383 19.52 14.02 1.95
CA ARG A 383 18.48 13.09 2.40
C ARG A 383 18.36 11.93 1.43
N GLU A 384 18.02 10.77 1.95
CA GLU A 384 17.86 9.57 1.14
C GLU A 384 16.38 9.41 0.75
N VAL A 385 16.13 9.31 -0.55
CA VAL A 385 14.84 8.87 -1.07
C VAL A 385 14.86 7.35 -1.10
N VAL A 386 13.85 6.73 -0.50
CA VAL A 386 13.72 5.28 -0.41
C VAL A 386 12.42 4.81 -1.04
N MET A 387 12.45 3.57 -1.53
CA MET A 387 11.27 2.81 -1.88
C MET A 387 10.96 1.83 -0.75
N LEU A 388 9.79 1.98 -0.16
CA LEU A 388 9.29 1.08 0.87
C LEU A 388 8.41 0.01 0.24
N ARG A 389 8.60 -1.23 0.66
CA ARG A 389 7.72 -2.36 0.36
C ARG A 389 7.37 -3.12 1.63
N ARG A 390 6.24 -3.81 1.65
CA ARG A 390 5.87 -4.66 2.78
C ARG A 390 6.87 -5.81 2.93
N GLU A 391 7.34 -6.03 4.16
CA GLU A 391 8.22 -7.14 4.47
C GLU A 391 7.50 -8.48 4.25
N GLY A 392 8.18 -9.44 3.61
CA GLY A 392 7.64 -10.76 3.28
C GLY A 392 6.54 -10.77 2.22
N ALA A 393 6.24 -9.66 1.55
CA ALA A 393 5.28 -9.66 0.45
C ALA A 393 5.84 -10.42 -0.76
N MET A 394 5.05 -11.36 -1.30
CA MET A 394 5.36 -11.99 -2.58
C MET A 394 4.76 -11.11 -3.67
N LEU A 395 5.58 -10.25 -4.28
CA LEU A 395 5.13 -9.21 -5.22
C LEU A 395 4.87 -9.81 -6.61
N SER A 396 3.82 -9.34 -7.30
CA SER A 396 3.50 -9.82 -8.64
C SER A 396 4.45 -9.26 -9.71
N PRO A 397 4.52 -9.86 -10.91
CA PRO A 397 5.35 -9.37 -12.02
C PRO A 397 5.11 -7.89 -12.35
N ALA A 398 3.86 -7.42 -12.29
CA ALA A 398 3.53 -6.01 -12.50
C ALA A 398 4.21 -5.08 -11.48
N VAL A 399 4.21 -5.46 -10.20
CA VAL A 399 4.88 -4.68 -9.15
C VAL A 399 6.40 -4.73 -9.33
N GLN A 400 6.95 -5.88 -9.72
CA GLN A 400 8.38 -6.04 -10.00
C GLN A 400 8.84 -5.16 -11.18
N ALA A 401 8.03 -5.07 -12.23
CA ALA A 401 8.29 -4.16 -13.36
C ALA A 401 8.36 -2.70 -12.91
N MET A 402 7.43 -2.28 -12.04
CA MET A 402 7.44 -0.92 -11.46
C MET A 402 8.67 -0.68 -10.57
N ILE A 403 9.09 -1.68 -9.77
CA ILE A 403 10.32 -1.60 -8.97
C ILE A 403 11.54 -1.41 -9.87
N ALA A 404 11.66 -2.21 -10.93
CA ALA A 404 12.78 -2.11 -11.87
C ALA A 404 12.82 -0.73 -12.53
N ALA A 405 11.67 -0.24 -13.01
CA ALA A 405 11.56 1.08 -13.60
C ALA A 405 11.94 2.20 -12.63
N ALA A 406 11.51 2.12 -11.36
CA ALA A 406 11.85 3.11 -10.34
C ALA A 406 13.36 3.13 -10.02
N ARG A 407 14.01 1.97 -10.02
CA ARG A 407 15.46 1.84 -9.77
C ARG A 407 16.30 2.36 -10.93
N GLU A 408 15.84 2.26 -12.17
CA GLU A 408 16.59 2.78 -13.32
C GLU A 408 16.65 4.30 -13.36
N GLN A 409 15.60 4.99 -12.87
CA GLN A 409 15.60 6.45 -12.82
C GLN A 409 16.61 7.03 -11.83
N VAL A 410 17.17 6.19 -10.95
CA VAL A 410 18.29 6.54 -10.07
C VAL A 410 19.62 6.60 -10.83
N ALA A 411 19.80 5.78 -11.86
CA ALA A 411 21.10 5.65 -12.53
C ALA A 411 21.38 6.77 -13.55
N VAL A 412 20.38 7.61 -13.83
CA VAL A 412 20.42 8.66 -14.88
C VAL A 412 20.38 10.08 -14.27
N ALA A 413 20.13 10.19 -12.96
CA ALA A 413 20.20 11.44 -12.19
C ALA A 413 21.50 11.50 -11.39
#